data_AF-A0A183PHD8-F1
#
_entry.id   AF-A0A183PHD8-F1
#
_cell.length_a   1.000
_cell.length_b   1.000
_cell.length_c   1.000
_cell.angle_alpha   90.00
_cell.angle_beta   90.00
_cell.angle_gamma   90.00
#
_symmetry.space_group_name_H-M   'P 1'
#
loop_
_entity.id
_entity.type
_entity.pdbx_description
1 polymer ?
#
loop_
_entity_poly.entity_id
_entity_poly.type
_entity_poly.pdbx_seq_one_letter_code
_entity_poly.pdbx_strand_id
1 'polypeptide(L)'
;MGQRSDLGFSDFKSQMPSLVDIPGEETKILDFWRSHDAFKTSLKHSSGKRRFTFYDGPPFATGLPHYGHLLAGTIKDIVTRYAHQRGHHVERSFPLDNDPETSMIAWTTTPWTLVSNLALCMHPDKEYVKILDTSKNRKFIMMKARLTSVYKQENEYKVLDTFKGRSMEGLTYQPPFSYFIHLKKERGAFRILCDTYVTEDVGTGVVHQAPYFGEFVALI
;
A
#
# COMPACT_ATOMS: atom_id res chain seq x y z
N MET A 1 -18.87 -4.10 42.96
CA MET A 1 -18.99 -5.30 42.10
C MET A 1 -20.21 -5.06 41.23
N GLY A 2 -20.03 -4.45 40.05
CA GLY A 2 -21.14 -4.05 39.18
C GLY A 2 -21.67 -5.25 38.40
N GLN A 3 -22.98 -5.50 38.48
CA GLN A 3 -23.65 -6.54 37.73
C GLN A 3 -23.46 -6.27 36.22
N ARG A 4 -22.84 -7.23 35.51
CA ARG A 4 -22.96 -7.30 34.05
C ARG A 4 -24.35 -7.83 33.76
N SER A 5 -25.19 -7.03 33.11
CA SER A 5 -26.47 -7.48 32.57
C SER A 5 -26.18 -8.45 31.42
N ASP A 6 -26.53 -9.71 31.61
CA ASP A 6 -26.45 -10.76 30.60
C ASP A 6 -27.52 -10.50 29.52
N LEU A 7 -27.20 -9.67 28.53
CA LEU A 7 -28.01 -9.55 27.31
C LEU A 7 -27.84 -10.87 26.52
N GLY A 8 -28.83 -11.75 26.64
CA GLY A 8 -28.88 -13.02 25.93
C GLY A 8 -29.03 -12.84 24.42
N PHE A 9 -28.46 -13.76 23.65
CA PHE A 9 -28.50 -13.77 22.17
C PHE A 9 -29.95 -13.78 21.59
N SER A 10 -30.94 -14.15 22.40
CA SER A 10 -32.38 -14.14 22.07
C SER A 10 -32.96 -12.73 21.97
N ASP A 11 -32.52 -11.81 22.83
CA ASP A 11 -33.04 -10.44 22.88
C ASP A 11 -32.55 -9.60 21.70
N PHE A 12 -31.43 -10.00 21.10
CA PHE A 12 -30.86 -9.32 19.93
C PHE A 12 -31.69 -9.54 18.66
N LYS A 13 -32.31 -10.72 18.52
CA LYS A 13 -33.15 -11.05 17.35
C LYS A 13 -34.48 -10.29 17.35
N SER A 14 -35.05 -9.97 18.52
CA SER A 14 -36.35 -9.30 18.62
C SER A 14 -36.28 -7.81 18.28
N GLN A 15 -35.08 -7.21 18.30
CA GLN A 15 -34.85 -5.78 18.04
C GLN A 15 -34.43 -5.47 16.60
N MET A 16 -34.14 -6.48 15.77
CA MET A 16 -33.71 -6.23 14.39
C MET A 16 -34.91 -6.09 13.45
N PRO A 17 -35.00 -4.99 12.69
CA PRO A 17 -36.08 -4.82 11.73
C PRO A 17 -36.01 -5.90 10.64
N SER A 18 -37.18 -6.38 10.19
CA SER A 18 -37.30 -7.44 9.17
C SER A 18 -36.81 -7.02 7.79
N LEU A 19 -36.74 -5.71 7.53
CA LEU A 19 -36.08 -5.10 6.39
C LEU A 19 -35.06 -4.06 6.90
N VAL A 20 -33.79 -4.29 6.61
CA VAL A 20 -32.71 -3.35 6.95
C VAL A 20 -32.45 -2.46 5.74
N ASP A 21 -32.54 -1.15 5.92
CA ASP A 21 -32.11 -0.16 4.94
C ASP A 21 -30.58 -0.05 4.95
N ILE A 22 -29.92 -0.91 4.19
CA ILE A 22 -28.44 -0.97 4.13
C ILE A 22 -27.84 0.37 3.68
N PRO A 23 -28.31 1.04 2.60
CA PRO A 23 -27.79 2.36 2.21
C PRO A 23 -27.90 3.43 3.32
N GLY A 24 -29.05 3.46 4.03
CA GLY A 24 -29.26 4.38 5.14
C GLY A 24 -28.33 4.12 6.32
N GLU A 25 -28.14 2.85 6.68
CA GLU A 25 -27.21 2.46 7.75
C GLU A 25 -25.74 2.69 7.38
N GLU A 26 -25.34 2.43 6.12
CA GLU A 26 -24.00 2.74 5.63
C GLU A 26 -23.67 4.22 5.77
N THR A 27 -24.62 5.11 5.44
CA THR A 27 -24.44 6.56 5.58
C THR A 27 -24.21 6.95 7.04
N LYS A 28 -24.98 6.40 7.98
CA LYS A 28 -24.80 6.62 9.42
C LYS A 28 -23.42 6.15 9.91
N ILE A 29 -22.98 4.98 9.47
CA ILE A 29 -21.67 4.42 9.83
C ILE A 29 -20.53 5.27 9.26
N LEU A 30 -20.67 5.76 8.01
CA LEU A 30 -19.68 6.63 7.38
C LEU A 30 -19.54 7.96 8.16
N ASP A 31 -20.64 8.56 8.57
CA ASP A 31 -20.63 9.80 9.36
C ASP A 31 -20.08 9.56 10.78
N PHE A 32 -20.38 8.41 11.37
CA PHE A 32 -19.74 7.97 12.61
C PHE A 32 -18.21 7.83 12.46
N TRP A 33 -17.73 7.17 11.40
CA TRP A 33 -16.29 7.05 11.14
C TRP A 33 -15.61 8.40 10.88
N ARG A 34 -16.29 9.33 10.18
CA ARG A 34 -15.78 10.68 9.90
C ARG A 34 -15.66 11.51 11.18
N SER A 35 -16.69 11.53 12.01
CA SER A 35 -16.70 12.29 13.28
C SER A 35 -15.61 11.85 14.27
N HIS A 36 -15.18 10.58 14.19
CA HIS A 36 -14.17 10.01 15.08
C HIS A 36 -12.78 9.86 14.43
N ASP A 37 -12.60 10.37 13.20
CA ASP A 37 -11.38 10.20 12.40
C ASP A 37 -10.85 8.76 12.45
N ALA A 38 -11.76 7.80 12.24
CA ALA A 38 -11.57 6.39 12.62
C ALA A 38 -10.31 5.76 12.01
N PHE A 39 -9.92 6.19 10.79
CA PHE A 39 -8.70 5.76 10.15
C PHE A 39 -7.43 6.27 10.84
N LYS A 40 -7.35 7.57 11.19
CA LYS A 40 -6.18 8.08 11.93
C LYS A 40 -6.12 7.50 13.33
N THR A 41 -7.28 7.27 13.95
CA THR A 41 -7.38 6.61 15.26
C THR A 41 -6.85 5.17 15.20
N SER A 42 -7.19 4.40 14.15
CA SER A 42 -6.63 3.05 13.96
C SER A 42 -5.11 3.05 13.75
N LEU A 43 -4.58 4.04 13.01
CA LEU A 43 -3.14 4.22 12.86
C LEU A 43 -2.44 4.53 14.19
N LYS A 44 -3.02 5.42 15.02
CA LYS A 44 -2.51 5.70 16.38
C LYS A 44 -2.47 4.44 17.25
N HIS A 45 -3.54 3.63 17.23
CA HIS A 45 -3.63 2.39 18.02
C HIS A 45 -2.67 1.28 17.56
N SER A 46 -2.20 1.35 16.33
CA SER A 46 -1.21 0.42 15.79
C SER A 46 0.22 0.95 15.84
N SER A 47 0.44 2.17 16.36
CA SER A 47 1.78 2.76 16.50
C SER A 47 2.70 1.83 17.31
N GLY A 48 3.91 1.59 16.80
CA GLY A 48 4.91 0.71 17.42
C GLY A 48 4.74 -0.79 17.13
N LYS A 49 3.66 -1.21 16.46
CA LYS A 49 3.50 -2.62 16.05
C LYS A 49 4.31 -2.95 14.78
N ARG A 50 4.40 -4.25 14.46
CA ARG A 50 5.09 -4.74 13.24
C ARG A 50 4.50 -4.06 12.00
N ARG A 51 5.34 -3.42 11.20
CA ARG A 51 4.89 -2.71 10.00
C ARG A 51 4.38 -3.68 8.93
N PHE A 52 3.26 -3.32 8.31
CA PHE A 52 2.74 -3.93 7.10
C PHE A 52 2.66 -2.85 6.03
N THR A 53 3.26 -3.10 4.89
CA THR A 53 3.43 -2.10 3.83
C THR A 53 2.46 -2.39 2.68
N PHE A 54 1.67 -1.39 2.28
CA PHE A 54 0.73 -1.49 1.17
C PHE A 54 0.59 -0.16 0.44
N TYR A 55 1.21 0.02 -0.73
CA TYR A 55 1.02 1.26 -1.50
C TYR A 55 -0.17 1.17 -2.45
N ASP A 56 -1.12 2.08 -2.22
CA ASP A 56 -2.22 2.39 -3.13
C ASP A 56 -1.88 3.71 -3.80
N GLY A 57 -1.40 3.67 -5.04
CA GLY A 57 -1.10 4.91 -5.75
C GLY A 57 -2.34 5.56 -6.32
N PRO A 58 -2.23 6.86 -6.63
CA PRO A 58 -3.37 7.67 -7.01
C PRO A 58 -4.06 7.09 -8.25
N PRO A 59 -5.41 6.99 -8.26
CA PRO A 59 -6.14 6.62 -9.45
C PRO A 59 -5.91 7.66 -10.55
N PHE A 60 -5.85 7.23 -11.81
CA PHE A 60 -5.82 8.17 -12.93
C PHE A 60 -7.15 8.94 -12.97
N ALA A 61 -7.07 10.27 -12.98
CA ALA A 61 -8.24 11.14 -13.05
C ALA A 61 -8.75 11.28 -14.50
N THR A 62 -8.97 10.17 -15.20
CA THR A 62 -9.37 10.15 -16.62
C THR A 62 -10.85 9.85 -16.84
N GLY A 63 -11.65 9.68 -15.77
CA GLY A 63 -13.09 9.44 -15.87
C GLY A 63 -13.73 9.00 -14.55
N LEU A 64 -15.03 8.69 -14.59
CA LEU A 64 -15.75 8.14 -13.44
C LEU A 64 -15.26 6.70 -13.14
N PRO A 65 -15.13 6.31 -11.86
CA PRO A 65 -14.76 4.96 -11.48
C PRO A 65 -15.77 3.93 -12.00
N HIS A 66 -15.31 2.93 -12.74
CA HIS A 66 -16.09 1.74 -13.12
C HIS A 66 -15.86 0.55 -12.17
N TYR A 67 -16.58 -0.56 -12.35
CA TYR A 67 -16.52 -1.74 -11.47
C TYR A 67 -15.11 -2.30 -11.21
N GLY A 68 -14.18 -2.13 -12.15
CA GLY A 68 -12.78 -2.52 -11.95
C GLY A 68 -12.10 -1.71 -10.84
N HIS A 69 -12.42 -0.42 -10.70
CA HIS A 69 -11.96 0.43 -9.61
C HIS A 69 -12.57 0.01 -8.28
N LEU A 70 -13.86 -0.38 -8.25
CA LEU A 70 -14.51 -0.88 -7.05
C LEU A 70 -13.88 -2.18 -6.57
N LEU A 71 -13.69 -3.16 -7.47
CA LEU A 71 -13.05 -4.43 -7.12
C LEU A 71 -11.64 -4.21 -6.57
N ALA A 72 -10.83 -3.41 -7.27
CA ALA A 72 -9.48 -3.10 -6.81
C ALA A 72 -9.52 -2.40 -5.45
N GLY A 73 -10.35 -1.37 -5.27
CA GLY A 73 -10.50 -0.65 -4.00
C GLY A 73 -10.93 -1.54 -2.84
N THR A 74 -11.92 -2.41 -3.05
CA THR A 74 -12.42 -3.34 -2.03
C THR A 74 -11.34 -4.32 -1.59
N ILE A 75 -10.57 -4.89 -2.51
CA ILE A 75 -9.48 -5.81 -2.13
C ILE A 75 -8.39 -5.07 -1.32
N LYS A 76 -8.03 -3.83 -1.71
CA LYS A 76 -7.07 -3.00 -0.97
C LYS A 76 -7.52 -2.78 0.48
N ASP A 77 -8.79 -2.44 0.65
CA ASP A 77 -9.40 -2.21 1.95
C ASP A 77 -9.43 -3.49 2.80
N ILE A 78 -9.85 -4.63 2.22
CA ILE A 78 -9.88 -5.93 2.94
C ILE A 78 -8.49 -6.34 3.43
N VAL A 79 -7.47 -6.30 2.55
CA VAL A 79 -6.10 -6.73 2.88
C VAL A 79 -5.51 -5.85 3.98
N THR A 80 -5.70 -4.53 3.88
CA THR A 80 -5.17 -3.58 4.87
C THR A 80 -5.89 -3.69 6.22
N ARG A 81 -7.22 -3.90 6.24
CA ARG A 81 -7.98 -4.16 7.47
C ARG A 81 -7.56 -5.47 8.13
N TYR A 82 -7.42 -6.54 7.36
CA TYR A 82 -6.96 -7.83 7.87
C TYR A 82 -5.58 -7.72 8.51
N ALA A 83 -4.62 -7.05 7.84
CA ALA A 83 -3.29 -6.84 8.39
C ALA A 83 -3.32 -6.03 9.71
N HIS A 84 -4.13 -4.96 9.76
CA HIS A 84 -4.32 -4.16 10.97
C HIS A 84 -4.88 -4.99 12.13
N GLN A 85 -5.92 -5.80 11.88
CA GLN A 85 -6.54 -6.70 12.86
C GLN A 85 -5.57 -7.80 13.34
N ARG A 86 -4.65 -8.25 12.49
CA ARG A 86 -3.56 -9.17 12.85
C ARG A 86 -2.43 -8.51 13.64
N GLY A 87 -2.60 -7.25 14.04
CA GLY A 87 -1.65 -6.53 14.88
C GLY A 87 -0.52 -5.84 14.11
N HIS A 88 -0.73 -5.50 12.84
CA HIS A 88 0.26 -4.75 12.07
C HIS A 88 -0.04 -3.24 12.05
N HIS A 89 1.02 -2.44 11.93
CA HIS A 89 0.93 -1.02 11.59
C HIS A 89 0.95 -0.87 10.07
N VAL A 90 -0.20 -0.53 9.48
CA VAL A 90 -0.38 -0.56 8.03
C VAL A 90 0.04 0.78 7.42
N GLU A 91 1.26 0.84 6.89
CA GLU A 91 1.82 1.96 6.15
C GLU A 91 1.88 1.65 4.65
N ARG A 92 2.19 2.65 3.82
CA ARG A 92 2.11 2.52 2.36
C ARG A 92 3.47 2.69 1.67
N SER A 93 4.48 1.85 1.92
CA SER A 93 5.82 1.99 1.28
C SER A 93 6.80 0.82 1.51
N PHE A 94 7.61 0.40 0.52
CA PHE A 94 8.57 -0.73 0.61
C PHE A 94 9.95 -0.32 1.18
N PRO A 95 10.29 -0.60 2.45
CA PRO A 95 11.55 -0.14 3.03
C PRO A 95 12.75 -0.88 2.44
N LEU A 96 13.85 -0.16 2.16
CA LEU A 96 15.11 -0.78 1.77
C LEU A 96 15.78 -1.46 2.97
N ASP A 97 16.56 -2.52 2.74
CA ASP A 97 17.27 -3.19 3.84
C ASP A 97 18.50 -2.38 4.31
N ASN A 98 19.20 -1.71 3.39
CA ASN A 98 20.40 -0.93 3.69
C ASN A 98 20.10 0.43 4.33
N ASP A 99 18.91 0.99 4.08
CA ASP A 99 18.42 2.23 4.65
C ASP A 99 16.92 2.11 5.00
N PRO A 100 16.58 1.59 6.20
CA PRO A 100 15.19 1.37 6.61
C PRO A 100 14.34 2.65 6.75
N GLU A 101 14.98 3.83 6.79
CA GLU A 101 14.27 5.11 6.77
C GLU A 101 13.78 5.48 5.37
N THR A 102 14.35 4.85 4.34
CA THR A 102 14.03 5.06 2.94
C THR A 102 13.22 3.91 2.39
N SER A 103 12.07 4.26 1.82
CA SER A 103 11.17 3.27 1.22
C SER A 103 10.90 3.57 -0.26
N MET A 104 10.79 2.54 -1.06
CA MET A 104 10.29 2.66 -2.43
C MET A 104 8.78 2.73 -2.45
N ILE A 105 8.26 3.45 -3.43
CA ILE A 105 6.83 3.55 -3.68
C ILE A 105 6.53 2.80 -4.97
N ALA A 106 5.86 1.64 -4.90
CA ALA A 106 5.46 0.88 -6.08
C ALA A 106 3.95 0.85 -6.25
N TRP A 107 3.46 1.16 -7.45
CA TRP A 107 2.02 1.24 -7.76
C TRP A 107 1.47 -0.08 -8.31
N THR A 108 0.21 -0.38 -7.99
CA THR A 108 -0.51 -1.52 -8.56
C THR A 108 -2.03 -1.30 -8.62
N THR A 109 -2.66 -1.75 -9.71
CA THR A 109 -4.12 -1.85 -9.87
C THR A 109 -4.68 -3.19 -9.37
N THR A 110 -3.82 -4.21 -9.22
CA THR A 110 -4.19 -5.58 -8.83
C THR A 110 -3.60 -5.93 -7.46
N PRO A 111 -4.14 -5.35 -6.37
CA PRO A 111 -3.58 -5.47 -5.02
C PRO A 111 -3.46 -6.91 -4.49
N TRP A 112 -4.32 -7.82 -4.96
CA TRP A 112 -4.30 -9.24 -4.60
C TRP A 112 -3.00 -9.95 -5.04
N THR A 113 -2.31 -9.43 -6.05
CA THR A 113 -1.02 -9.97 -6.50
C THR A 113 0.14 -9.64 -5.55
N LEU A 114 -0.03 -8.67 -4.64
CA LEU A 114 1.03 -8.21 -3.74
C LEU A 114 1.50 -9.30 -2.78
N VAL A 115 0.62 -10.26 -2.44
CA VAL A 115 0.98 -11.42 -1.61
C VAL A 115 2.07 -12.27 -2.27
N SER A 116 2.11 -12.27 -3.60
CA SER A 116 3.10 -12.99 -4.42
C SER A 116 4.17 -12.07 -5.01
N ASN A 117 4.37 -10.90 -4.41
CA ASN A 117 5.48 -10.02 -4.79
C ASN A 117 6.82 -10.71 -4.53
N LEU A 118 7.73 -10.68 -5.50
CA LEU A 118 9.08 -11.27 -5.40
C LEU A 118 10.20 -10.31 -5.82
N ALA A 119 9.89 -9.23 -6.52
CA ALA A 119 10.88 -8.20 -6.88
C ALA A 119 10.21 -6.83 -7.08
N LEU A 120 11.03 -5.79 -7.19
CA LEU A 120 10.63 -4.48 -7.70
C LEU A 120 11.40 -4.24 -9.00
N CYS A 121 10.76 -3.62 -10.00
CA CYS A 121 11.40 -3.27 -11.27
C CYS A 121 11.45 -1.75 -11.44
N MET A 122 12.59 -1.26 -11.93
CA MET A 122 12.85 0.14 -12.27
C MET A 122 13.38 0.23 -13.70
N HIS A 123 13.23 1.39 -14.36
CA HIS A 123 13.88 1.60 -15.65
C HIS A 123 15.36 1.94 -15.44
N PRO A 124 16.32 1.28 -16.14
CA PRO A 124 17.75 1.49 -15.91
C PRO A 124 18.20 2.94 -16.19
N ASP A 125 17.73 3.53 -17.30
CA ASP A 125 18.20 4.83 -17.77
C ASP A 125 17.38 6.04 -17.30
N LYS A 126 16.20 5.84 -16.67
CA LYS A 126 15.36 6.95 -16.21
C LYS A 126 15.86 7.51 -14.88
N GLU A 127 15.52 8.77 -14.65
CA GLU A 127 15.85 9.48 -13.41
C GLU A 127 14.85 9.19 -12.30
N TYR A 128 15.38 8.84 -11.14
CA TYR A 128 14.68 8.63 -9.89
C TYR A 128 15.18 9.64 -8.87
N VAL A 129 14.32 9.94 -7.90
CA VAL A 129 14.58 10.91 -6.86
C VAL A 129 14.31 10.29 -5.50
N LYS A 130 15.22 10.57 -4.57
CA LYS A 130 15.01 10.36 -3.14
C LYS A 130 14.46 11.65 -2.57
N ILE A 131 13.27 11.61 -1.99
CA ILE A 131 12.61 12.75 -1.37
C ILE A 131 12.45 12.52 0.12
N LEU A 132 12.31 13.60 0.90
CA LEU A 132 11.80 13.60 2.26
C LEU A 132 10.36 14.15 2.23
N ASP A 133 9.39 13.33 2.59
CA ASP A 133 7.99 13.75 2.78
C ASP A 133 7.87 14.53 4.09
N THR A 134 7.53 15.82 4.01
CA THR A 134 7.48 16.74 5.16
C THR A 134 6.38 16.35 6.14
N SER A 135 5.29 15.73 5.66
CA SER A 135 4.13 15.36 6.49
C SER A 135 4.41 14.11 7.34
N LYS A 136 5.14 13.15 6.77
CA LYS A 136 5.45 11.87 7.43
C LYS A 136 6.85 11.85 8.04
N ASN A 137 7.70 12.81 7.70
CA ASN A 137 9.13 12.83 8.01
C ASN A 137 9.83 11.52 7.60
N ARG A 138 9.54 11.04 6.39
CA ARG A 138 10.08 9.78 5.83
C ARG A 138 10.64 9.96 4.45
N LYS A 139 11.63 9.13 4.11
CA LYS A 139 12.31 9.20 2.82
C LYS A 139 11.64 8.25 1.83
N PHE A 140 11.36 8.73 0.62
CA PHE A 140 10.78 7.93 -0.43
C PHE A 140 11.59 7.97 -1.72
N ILE A 141 11.59 6.86 -2.46
CA ILE A 141 12.17 6.77 -3.80
C ILE A 141 11.05 6.55 -4.80
N MET A 142 11.03 7.39 -5.84
CA MET A 142 10.12 7.30 -6.97
C MET A 142 10.74 7.92 -8.23
N MET A 143 10.13 7.67 -9.39
CA MET A 143 10.61 8.24 -10.64
C MET A 143 10.34 9.75 -10.68
N LYS A 144 11.33 10.53 -11.10
CA LYS A 144 11.28 12.00 -11.10
C LYS A 144 10.10 12.55 -11.90
N ALA A 145 9.84 11.98 -13.07
CA ALA A 145 8.71 12.35 -13.93
C ALA A 145 7.34 12.16 -13.27
N ARG A 146 7.23 11.27 -12.26
CA ARG A 146 5.97 10.97 -11.55
C ARG A 146 5.75 11.82 -10.31
N LEU A 147 6.71 12.66 -9.94
CA LEU A 147 6.68 13.33 -8.65
C LEU A 147 5.47 14.27 -8.53
N THR A 148 5.17 15.03 -9.58
CA THR A 148 3.99 15.92 -9.67
C THR A 148 2.65 15.17 -9.64
N SER A 149 2.63 13.87 -9.98
CA SER A 149 1.42 13.06 -9.90
C SER A 149 1.11 12.57 -8.49
N VAL A 150 2.12 12.49 -7.62
CA VAL A 150 1.98 12.01 -6.23
C VAL A 150 1.90 13.18 -5.26
N TYR A 151 2.71 14.23 -5.46
CA TYR A 151 2.75 15.42 -4.63
C TYR A 151 2.19 16.61 -5.39
N LYS A 152 1.11 17.21 -4.87
CA LYS A 152 0.40 18.31 -5.54
C LYS A 152 1.04 19.67 -5.27
N GLN A 153 1.73 19.81 -4.14
CA GLN A 153 2.38 21.04 -3.71
C GLN A 153 3.87 20.80 -3.43
N GLU A 154 4.72 21.76 -3.76
CA GLU A 154 6.17 21.65 -3.59
C GLU A 154 6.63 21.70 -2.12
N ASN A 155 5.80 22.20 -1.21
CA ASN A 155 6.07 22.21 0.23
C ASN A 155 5.87 20.83 0.90
N GLU A 156 5.22 19.89 0.22
CA GLU A 156 4.93 18.56 0.76
C GLU A 156 6.17 17.66 0.80
N TYR A 157 7.21 17.98 0.03
CA TYR A 157 8.42 17.17 -0.08
C TYR A 157 9.69 18.01 -0.26
N LYS A 158 10.84 17.42 0.08
CA LYS A 158 12.16 17.97 -0.24
C LYS A 158 12.97 16.93 -1.00
N VAL A 159 13.47 17.27 -2.19
CA VAL A 159 14.39 16.40 -2.94
C VAL A 159 15.73 16.35 -2.20
N LEU A 160 16.17 15.13 -1.88
CA LEU A 160 17.44 14.86 -1.22
C LEU A 160 18.52 14.44 -2.21
N ASP A 161 18.15 13.62 -3.19
CA ASP A 161 19.09 13.07 -4.17
C ASP A 161 18.39 12.71 -5.49
N THR A 162 19.14 12.67 -6.59
CA THR A 162 18.69 12.28 -7.93
C THR A 162 19.68 11.30 -8.55
N PHE A 163 19.20 10.15 -9.02
CA PHE A 163 20.05 9.09 -9.57
C PHE A 163 19.33 8.32 -10.69
N LYS A 164 20.09 7.51 -11.45
CA LYS A 164 19.53 6.62 -12.48
C LYS A 164 19.04 5.31 -11.87
N GLY A 165 17.97 4.72 -12.39
CA GLY A 165 17.41 3.46 -11.87
C GLY A 165 18.43 2.32 -11.79
N ARG A 166 19.37 2.25 -12.74
CA ARG A 166 20.47 1.26 -12.74
C ARG A 166 21.33 1.28 -11.47
N SER A 167 21.46 2.41 -10.79
CA SER A 167 22.24 2.49 -9.54
C SER A 167 21.62 1.70 -8.37
N MET A 168 20.33 1.38 -8.47
CA MET A 168 19.59 0.64 -7.44
C MET A 168 19.51 -0.86 -7.72
N GLU A 169 20.02 -1.31 -8.88
CA GLU A 169 19.94 -2.70 -9.30
C GLU A 169 20.62 -3.64 -8.28
N GLY A 170 19.94 -4.71 -7.92
CA GLY A 170 20.43 -5.71 -6.97
C GLY A 170 20.25 -5.35 -5.49
N LEU A 171 19.86 -4.11 -5.15
CA LEU A 171 19.55 -3.77 -3.75
C LEU A 171 18.33 -4.54 -3.28
N THR A 172 18.34 -4.95 -2.00
CA THR A 172 17.25 -5.71 -1.40
C THR A 172 16.34 -4.85 -0.55
N TYR A 173 15.08 -5.27 -0.44
CA TYR A 173 14.06 -4.59 0.36
C TYR A 173 13.33 -5.56 1.29
N GLN A 174 12.59 -4.98 2.24
CA GLN A 174 11.72 -5.74 3.12
C GLN A 174 10.39 -6.04 2.44
N PRO A 175 10.02 -7.32 2.27
CA PRO A 175 8.75 -7.67 1.63
C PRO A 175 7.55 -7.22 2.45
N PRO A 176 6.41 -6.94 1.79
CA PRO A 176 5.17 -6.59 2.47
C PRO A 176 4.61 -7.76 3.29
N PHE A 177 4.87 -9.00 2.87
CA PHE A 177 4.40 -10.21 3.55
C PHE A 177 5.55 -11.19 3.83
N SER A 178 5.45 -11.92 4.95
CA SER A 178 6.48 -12.89 5.35
C SER A 178 6.35 -14.27 4.71
N TYR A 179 5.29 -14.55 3.94
CA TYR A 179 5.00 -15.89 3.41
C TYR A 179 6.16 -16.49 2.61
N PHE A 180 6.80 -15.67 1.78
CA PHE A 180 7.86 -16.10 0.86
C PHE A 180 9.25 -15.64 1.28
N ILE A 181 9.45 -15.21 2.53
CA ILE A 181 10.72 -14.62 2.97
C ILE A 181 11.92 -15.58 2.87
N HIS A 182 11.67 -16.90 2.93
CA HIS A 182 12.69 -17.94 2.74
C HIS A 182 13.33 -17.88 1.33
N LEU A 183 12.56 -17.49 0.31
CA LEU A 183 13.05 -17.33 -1.07
C LEU A 183 14.11 -16.23 -1.20
N LYS A 184 14.21 -15.31 -0.23
CA LYS A 184 15.29 -14.31 -0.17
C LYS A 184 16.66 -14.98 -0.09
N LYS A 185 16.79 -15.99 0.77
CA LYS A 185 18.04 -16.75 0.96
C LYS A 185 18.24 -17.82 -0.11
N GLU A 186 17.16 -18.49 -0.51
CA GLU A 186 17.23 -19.63 -1.44
C GLU A 186 17.39 -19.21 -2.91
N ARG A 187 16.78 -18.10 -3.32
CA ARG A 187 16.68 -17.68 -4.73
C ARG A 187 17.03 -16.21 -4.99
N GLY A 188 17.46 -15.47 -3.96
CA GLY A 188 17.78 -14.05 -4.08
C GLY A 188 16.56 -13.17 -4.37
N ALA A 189 15.37 -13.56 -3.90
CA ALA A 189 14.14 -12.76 -4.05
C ALA A 189 14.19 -11.46 -3.23
N PHE A 190 13.23 -10.56 -3.47
CA PHE A 190 13.06 -9.25 -2.85
C PHE A 190 14.24 -8.31 -3.11
N ARG A 191 14.59 -8.22 -4.39
CA ARG A 191 15.59 -7.31 -4.95
C ARG A 191 15.00 -6.39 -6.00
N ILE A 192 15.71 -5.32 -6.27
CA ILE A 192 15.42 -4.40 -7.36
C ILE A 192 16.05 -4.96 -8.64
N LEU A 193 15.22 -5.09 -9.67
CA LEU A 193 15.59 -5.44 -11.03
C LEU A 193 15.45 -4.20 -11.91
N CYS A 194 16.15 -4.20 -13.04
CA CYS A 194 16.03 -3.13 -14.02
C CYS A 194 15.51 -3.68 -15.36
N ASP A 195 14.51 -3.02 -15.93
CA ASP A 195 14.01 -3.34 -17.26
C ASP A 195 13.43 -2.09 -17.96
N THR A 196 13.53 -2.05 -19.27
CA THR A 196 13.13 -0.94 -20.15
C THR A 196 11.62 -0.82 -20.36
N TYR A 197 10.83 -1.85 -19.98
CA TYR A 197 9.37 -1.76 -20.10
C TYR A 197 8.73 -0.76 -19.11
N VAL A 198 9.46 -0.35 -18.06
CA VAL A 198 8.95 0.58 -17.05
C VAL A 198 8.92 2.01 -17.61
N THR A 199 7.73 2.57 -17.80
CA THR A 199 7.53 3.86 -18.46
C THR A 199 7.31 5.02 -17.48
N GLU A 200 7.38 6.26 -17.99
CA GLU A 200 7.22 7.52 -17.22
C GLU A 200 5.77 8.00 -17.08
N ASP A 201 4.84 7.36 -17.78
CA ASP A 201 3.44 7.78 -17.90
C ASP A 201 2.51 7.11 -16.87
N VAL A 202 2.92 5.99 -16.27
CA VAL A 202 2.07 5.17 -15.39
C VAL A 202 2.64 4.96 -13.99
N GLY A 203 1.78 5.09 -12.98
CA GLY A 203 2.09 4.76 -11.59
C GLY A 203 3.16 5.67 -10.97
N THR A 204 4.15 5.06 -10.33
CA THR A 204 5.25 5.73 -9.61
C THR A 204 6.60 5.56 -10.29
N GLY A 205 6.64 4.85 -11.42
CA GLY A 205 7.86 4.40 -12.09
C GLY A 205 8.61 3.29 -11.36
N VAL A 206 8.03 2.69 -10.32
CA VAL A 206 8.51 1.44 -9.70
C VAL A 206 7.39 0.42 -9.79
N VAL A 207 7.68 -0.74 -10.38
CA VAL A 207 6.68 -1.77 -10.65
C VAL A 207 6.92 -2.97 -9.76
N HIS A 208 5.93 -3.35 -8.96
CA HIS A 208 6.02 -4.58 -8.17
C HIS A 208 5.89 -5.80 -9.09
N GLN A 209 6.75 -6.81 -8.89
CA GLN A 209 6.77 -8.03 -9.71
C GLN A 209 6.12 -9.17 -8.96
N ALA A 210 5.12 -9.79 -9.58
CA ALA A 210 4.44 -11.00 -9.09
C ALA A 210 4.43 -12.06 -10.21
N PRO A 211 5.50 -12.88 -10.33
CA PRO A 211 5.73 -13.76 -11.49
C PRO A 211 4.63 -14.76 -11.82
N TYR A 212 3.86 -15.15 -10.81
CA TYR A 212 2.79 -16.13 -10.97
C TYR A 212 1.54 -15.58 -11.69
N PHE A 213 1.45 -14.26 -11.91
CA PHE A 213 0.21 -13.60 -12.34
C PHE A 213 0.39 -12.59 -13.49
N GLY A 214 1.57 -12.51 -14.10
CA GLY A 214 1.83 -11.59 -15.21
C GLY A 214 2.72 -12.19 -16.30
N GLU A 215 2.35 -11.98 -17.56
CA GLU A 215 3.08 -12.45 -18.74
C GLU A 215 4.43 -11.74 -18.91
N PHE A 216 4.50 -10.44 -18.54
CA PHE A 216 5.73 -9.63 -18.51
C PHE A 216 6.72 -9.98 -17.39
N VAL A 217 6.46 -11.06 -16.66
CA VAL A 217 7.24 -11.46 -15.48
C VAL A 217 7.96 -12.81 -15.71
N ALA A 218 7.93 -13.31 -16.95
CA ALA A 218 8.41 -14.63 -17.33
C ALA A 218 9.95 -14.78 -17.47
N LEU A 219 10.74 -13.75 -17.14
CA LEU A 219 12.20 -13.81 -17.22
C LEU A 219 12.83 -13.32 -15.90
N ILE A 220 12.73 -14.13 -14.85
CA ILE A 220 13.56 -14.02 -13.64
C ILE A 220 14.12 -15.39 -13.29
#